data_AF-A0A9Q9B3X7-F1
#
_entry.id   AF-A0A9Q9B3X7-F1
#
_cell.length_a   1.000
_cell.length_b   1.000
_cell.length_c   1.000
_cell.angle_alpha   90.00
_cell.angle_beta   90.00
_cell.angle_gamma   90.00
#
_symmetry.space_group_name_H-M   'P 1'
#
loop_
_entity.id
_entity.type
_entity.pdbx_description
1 polymer ?
#
loop_
_entity_poly.entity_id
_entity_poly.type
_entity_poly.pdbx_seq_one_letter_code
_entity_poly.pdbx_strand_id
1 'polypeptide(L)'
;MKKIKTQLIGAGVLLSVLFFLTGCPNESKPSTPPKQYTVKFEAGAGGTLTAKTGGGNSITSGEQIYEGTKIIFTANPDSGKKVDKWEGLTAAAGTKTVTLTVTGNADVKVSFKEAQKYTITFSADPSAGGTVTAKRKDNGDPIHSGSQVYEGTEIMFTATPSTAGDGYYILRWTGKGLKVSPDKQTAELTVKNNTEIKVKFLEHLVENVNWDAEGQLEDINGNKKDFRLVINDGGKYFSFFDKVAGTSVFANMDYDENSKTVQLLNPFGKGSITFISMPQTLPAEWEISLSGVEIKGTGTSHILKLKDGTVKVNVTFSDNTIR
;
A
#
# COMPACT_ATOMS: atom_id res chain seq x y z
N MET A 1 42.43 -31.80 -4.70
CA MET A 1 43.29 -32.86 -4.14
C MET A 1 44.63 -32.29 -3.73
N LYS A 2 44.89 -32.13 -2.42
CA LYS A 2 46.23 -32.21 -1.82
C LYS A 2 46.05 -32.25 -0.30
N LYS A 3 46.31 -33.42 0.29
CA LYS A 3 46.37 -33.65 1.73
C LYS A 3 47.69 -33.09 2.24
N ILE A 4 47.69 -32.45 3.41
CA ILE A 4 48.88 -32.36 4.26
C ILE A 4 48.47 -32.81 5.66
N LYS A 5 48.97 -33.99 6.02
CA LYS A 5 49.16 -34.42 7.41
C LYS A 5 50.53 -33.90 7.83
N THR A 6 50.66 -33.34 9.02
CA THR A 6 51.91 -33.43 9.80
C THR A 6 51.56 -33.47 11.28
N GLN A 7 52.19 -34.43 11.95
CA GLN A 7 52.05 -34.80 13.34
C GLN A 7 53.14 -34.17 14.22
N LEU A 8 52.93 -34.25 15.54
CA LEU A 8 53.93 -34.47 16.62
C LEU A 8 54.89 -33.28 16.90
N ILE A 9 55.36 -32.90 18.09
CA ILE A 9 55.77 -33.54 19.37
C ILE A 9 55.83 -32.40 20.42
N GLY A 10 55.75 -32.69 21.72
CA GLY A 10 56.40 -31.79 22.70
C GLY A 10 56.02 -32.04 24.16
N ALA A 11 56.84 -32.83 24.85
CA ALA A 11 56.72 -33.21 26.25
C ALA A 11 56.98 -32.05 27.24
N GLY A 12 56.52 -32.24 28.48
CA GLY A 12 56.50 -31.23 29.53
C GLY A 12 57.83 -30.93 30.22
N VAL A 13 57.78 -29.93 31.09
CA VAL A 13 58.81 -29.63 32.10
C VAL A 13 58.12 -29.23 33.40
N LEU A 14 58.44 -29.96 34.48
CA LEU A 14 58.11 -29.67 35.87
C LEU A 14 58.86 -28.42 36.35
N LEU A 15 58.20 -27.57 37.14
CA LEU A 15 58.90 -26.72 38.10
C LEU A 15 58.07 -26.57 39.38
N SER A 16 58.49 -27.26 40.43
CA SER A 16 57.99 -27.12 41.79
C SER A 16 58.88 -26.12 42.55
N VAL A 17 58.29 -25.04 43.06
CA VAL A 17 58.91 -24.13 44.04
C VAL A 17 57.92 -23.94 45.18
N LEU A 18 58.26 -24.45 46.37
CA LEU A 18 57.64 -24.07 47.65
C LEU A 18 58.23 -22.71 48.08
N PHE A 19 57.47 -21.82 48.73
CA PHE A 19 57.90 -21.09 49.95
C PHE A 19 56.71 -20.34 50.62
N PHE A 20 56.38 -20.78 51.85
CA PHE A 20 55.88 -20.12 53.09
C PHE A 20 54.75 -19.04 53.13
N LEU A 21 53.75 -19.40 53.94
CA LEU A 21 53.09 -18.70 55.07
C LEU A 21 52.19 -17.44 54.88
N THR A 22 50.99 -17.59 55.47
CA THR A 22 50.12 -16.64 56.18
C THR A 22 49.43 -15.50 55.40
N GLY A 23 48.10 -15.60 55.29
CA GLY A 23 47.23 -14.48 54.93
C GLY A 23 45.74 -14.81 55.05
N CYS A 24 45.15 -14.46 56.19
CA CYS A 24 43.73 -14.31 56.57
C CYS A 24 42.66 -15.36 56.15
N PRO A 25 41.76 -15.79 57.07
CA PRO A 25 40.52 -16.43 56.67
C PRO A 25 39.64 -15.34 56.03
N ASN A 26 39.59 -15.29 54.71
CA ASN A 26 38.45 -14.64 54.07
C ASN A 26 37.28 -15.58 54.34
N GLU A 27 36.41 -15.20 55.28
CA GLU A 27 35.06 -15.76 55.37
C GLU A 27 34.41 -15.57 54.00
N SER A 28 34.45 -16.62 53.18
CA SER A 28 33.56 -16.72 52.04
C SER A 28 32.15 -16.75 52.61
N LYS A 29 31.51 -15.57 52.66
CA LYS A 29 30.07 -15.45 52.84
C LYS A 29 29.44 -16.56 51.99
N PRO A 30 28.60 -17.45 52.55
CA PRO A 30 27.99 -18.50 51.75
C PRO A 30 27.18 -17.83 50.65
N SER A 31 27.71 -17.84 49.42
CA SER A 31 26.96 -17.49 48.23
C SER A 31 25.87 -18.55 48.12
N THR A 32 24.66 -18.21 48.55
CA THR A 32 23.50 -19.10 48.36
C THR A 32 23.44 -19.41 46.86
N PRO A 33 23.45 -20.68 46.44
CA PRO A 33 23.39 -21.03 45.03
C PRO A 33 22.20 -20.31 44.38
N PRO A 34 22.36 -19.73 43.17
CA PRO A 34 21.27 -19.06 42.49
C PRO A 34 20.12 -20.04 42.29
N LYS A 35 18.93 -19.68 42.79
CA LYS A 35 17.74 -20.54 42.70
C LYS A 35 17.31 -20.66 41.25
N GLN A 36 16.98 -21.89 40.86
CA GLN A 36 16.42 -22.22 39.55
C GLN A 36 15.10 -22.97 39.73
N TYR A 37 14.22 -22.81 38.76
CA TYR A 37 12.92 -23.44 38.73
C TYR A 37 12.63 -24.05 37.36
N THR A 38 11.92 -25.17 37.35
CA THR A 38 11.46 -25.81 36.11
C THR A 38 10.33 -25.01 35.48
N VAL A 39 10.47 -24.66 34.21
CA VAL A 39 9.39 -24.06 33.42
C VAL A 39 8.93 -25.05 32.35
N LYS A 40 7.73 -25.60 32.52
CA LYS A 40 7.04 -26.42 31.51
C LYS A 40 6.06 -25.57 30.74
N PHE A 41 5.93 -25.87 29.46
CA PHE A 41 4.90 -25.29 28.62
C PHE A 41 4.50 -26.21 27.48
N GLU A 42 3.24 -26.09 27.06
CA GLU A 42 2.67 -26.86 25.96
C GLU A 42 1.58 -26.10 25.22
N ALA A 43 1.37 -26.49 23.95
CA ALA A 43 0.30 -26.00 23.10
C ALA A 43 -0.73 -27.10 22.87
N GLY A 44 -2.01 -26.78 23.04
CA GLY A 44 -3.10 -27.63 22.57
C GLY A 44 -3.16 -27.67 21.03
N ALA A 45 -4.01 -28.56 20.49
CA ALA A 45 -4.20 -28.67 19.04
C ALA A 45 -4.70 -27.33 18.42
N GLY A 46 -4.24 -27.03 17.20
CA GLY A 46 -4.63 -25.83 16.46
C GLY A 46 -3.67 -24.64 16.59
N GLY A 47 -2.43 -24.89 17.01
CA GLY A 47 -1.35 -23.91 17.00
C GLY A 47 -0.10 -24.42 17.69
N THR A 48 0.87 -23.53 17.84
CA THR A 48 2.14 -23.79 18.53
C THR A 48 2.41 -22.75 19.61
N LEU A 49 3.30 -23.09 20.55
CA LEU A 49 3.75 -22.20 21.61
C LEU A 49 5.28 -22.12 21.59
N THR A 50 5.80 -20.90 21.50
CA THR A 50 7.24 -20.63 21.65
C THR A 50 7.49 -19.81 22.91
N ALA A 51 8.70 -19.91 23.45
CA ALA A 51 9.08 -19.19 24.66
C ALA A 51 10.51 -18.64 24.53
N LYS A 52 10.71 -17.40 24.97
CA LYS A 52 12.00 -16.72 24.98
C LYS A 52 12.23 -16.01 26.31
N THR A 53 13.47 -15.97 26.78
CA THR A 53 13.85 -15.06 27.87
C THR A 53 13.72 -13.60 27.45
N GLY A 54 13.66 -12.67 28.41
CA GLY A 54 13.63 -11.24 28.14
C GLY A 54 14.85 -10.72 27.35
N GLY A 55 15.96 -11.46 27.35
CA GLY A 55 17.14 -11.20 26.52
C GLY A 55 17.06 -11.76 25.08
N GLY A 56 15.96 -12.45 24.73
CA GLY A 56 15.70 -12.95 23.38
C GLY A 56 16.09 -14.42 23.13
N ASN A 57 16.74 -15.09 24.09
CA ASN A 57 17.15 -16.49 23.95
C ASN A 57 15.93 -17.43 24.04
N SER A 58 15.77 -18.32 23.07
CA SER A 58 14.73 -19.37 23.10
C SER A 58 14.97 -20.35 24.23
N ILE A 59 13.88 -20.79 24.87
CA ILE A 59 13.91 -21.83 25.91
C ILE A 59 13.11 -23.05 25.46
N THR A 60 13.41 -24.21 26.03
CA THR A 60 12.65 -25.45 25.78
C THR A 60 11.81 -25.85 27.00
N SER A 61 10.73 -26.60 26.77
CA SER A 61 9.83 -27.01 27.85
C SER A 61 10.53 -27.98 28.80
N GLY A 62 10.49 -27.68 30.10
CA GLY A 62 11.17 -28.44 31.16
C GLY A 62 12.54 -27.90 31.56
N GLU A 63 12.99 -26.79 30.97
CA GLU A 63 14.28 -26.18 31.29
C GLU A 63 14.31 -25.57 32.71
N GLN A 64 15.48 -25.57 33.35
CA GLN A 64 15.74 -24.93 34.64
C GLN A 64 16.16 -23.48 34.42
N ILE A 65 15.34 -22.54 34.89
CA ILE A 65 15.51 -21.11 34.67
C ILE A 65 15.74 -20.40 36.01
N TYR A 66 16.68 -19.45 36.04
CA TYR A 66 16.97 -18.66 37.23
C TYR A 66 15.77 -17.84 37.71
N GLU A 67 15.58 -17.79 39.03
CA GLU A 67 14.62 -16.91 39.69
C GLU A 67 14.77 -15.45 39.22
N GLY A 68 13.64 -14.78 39.02
CA GLY A 68 13.55 -13.41 38.52
C GLY A 68 13.63 -13.26 37.01
N THR A 69 13.97 -14.31 36.26
CA THR A 69 14.01 -14.25 34.78
C THR A 69 12.61 -14.02 34.22
N LYS A 70 12.48 -13.08 33.26
CA LYS A 70 11.25 -12.89 32.50
C LYS A 70 11.24 -13.80 31.28
N ILE A 71 10.16 -14.55 31.11
CA ILE A 71 9.89 -15.40 29.94
C ILE A 71 8.71 -14.84 29.17
N ILE A 72 8.89 -14.64 27.87
CA ILE A 72 7.87 -14.20 26.92
C ILE A 72 7.41 -15.43 26.15
N PHE A 73 6.16 -15.84 26.39
CA PHE A 73 5.48 -16.90 25.66
C PHE A 73 4.73 -16.30 24.47
N THR A 74 4.86 -16.90 23.30
CA THR A 74 4.15 -16.48 22.07
C THR A 74 3.39 -17.66 21.49
N ALA A 75 2.07 -17.56 21.51
CA ALA A 75 1.18 -18.50 20.85
C ALA A 75 1.04 -18.14 19.37
N ASN A 76 1.21 -19.14 18.50
CA ASN A 76 1.02 -19.04 17.06
C ASN A 76 -0.14 -19.95 16.65
N PRO A 77 -1.40 -19.45 16.65
CA PRO A 77 -2.54 -20.21 16.17
C PRO A 77 -2.35 -20.60 14.69
N ASP A 78 -2.82 -21.78 14.34
CA ASP A 78 -2.90 -22.20 12.94
C ASP A 78 -3.92 -21.35 12.16
N SER A 79 -3.88 -21.45 10.83
CA SER A 79 -4.84 -20.77 9.95
C SER A 79 -6.29 -21.12 10.34
N GLY A 80 -7.11 -20.09 10.56
CA GLY A 80 -8.50 -20.23 11.00
C GLY A 80 -8.69 -20.44 12.50
N LYS A 81 -7.62 -20.42 13.30
CA LYS A 81 -7.68 -20.54 14.77
C LYS A 81 -7.39 -19.21 15.45
N LYS A 82 -7.83 -19.10 16.70
CA LYS A 82 -7.42 -18.05 17.64
C LYS A 82 -7.14 -18.61 19.02
N VAL A 83 -6.33 -17.89 19.80
CA VAL A 83 -6.09 -18.22 21.20
C VAL A 83 -7.43 -18.22 21.94
N ASP A 84 -7.73 -19.33 22.59
CA ASP A 84 -8.92 -19.47 23.43
C ASP A 84 -8.62 -19.01 24.85
N LYS A 85 -7.72 -19.72 25.54
CA LYS A 85 -7.30 -19.41 26.91
C LYS A 85 -5.83 -19.77 27.17
N TRP A 86 -5.29 -19.13 28.21
CA TRP A 86 -4.03 -19.50 28.84
C TRP A 86 -4.31 -20.16 30.20
N GLU A 87 -3.54 -21.18 30.54
CA GLU A 87 -3.51 -21.80 31.87
C GLU A 87 -2.12 -21.64 32.49
N GLY A 88 -2.06 -21.54 33.82
CA GLY A 88 -0.84 -21.21 34.55
C GLY A 88 -0.50 -19.71 34.57
N LEU A 89 -1.23 -18.89 33.81
CA LEU A 89 -1.11 -17.44 33.73
C LEU A 89 -2.50 -16.80 33.52
N THR A 90 -2.66 -15.54 33.92
CA THR A 90 -3.88 -14.77 33.63
C THR A 90 -3.67 -13.89 32.39
N ALA A 91 -4.51 -14.09 31.37
CA ALA A 91 -4.52 -13.28 30.17
C ALA A 91 -5.94 -13.20 29.59
N ALA A 92 -6.25 -12.13 28.86
CA ALA A 92 -7.51 -12.02 28.16
C ALA A 92 -7.59 -13.06 27.02
N ALA A 93 -8.81 -13.47 26.66
CA ALA A 93 -9.02 -14.33 25.50
C ALA A 93 -8.48 -13.65 24.22
N GLY A 94 -7.83 -14.42 23.34
CA GLY A 94 -7.21 -13.89 22.12
C GLY A 94 -5.81 -13.27 22.31
N THR A 95 -5.32 -13.10 23.55
CA THR A 95 -3.95 -12.60 23.80
C THR A 95 -2.90 -13.57 23.25
N LYS A 96 -2.10 -13.15 22.26
CA LYS A 96 -1.06 -13.99 21.63
C LYS A 96 0.23 -14.09 22.43
N THR A 97 0.55 -13.08 23.23
CA THR A 97 1.81 -13.01 23.97
C THR A 97 1.56 -12.75 25.45
N VAL A 98 2.17 -13.55 26.30
CA VAL A 98 2.09 -13.42 27.77
C VAL A 98 3.49 -13.46 28.37
N THR A 99 3.68 -12.82 29.51
CA THR A 99 4.98 -12.77 30.19
C THR A 99 4.87 -13.39 31.58
N LEU A 100 5.78 -14.31 31.88
CA LEU A 100 5.97 -14.92 33.20
C LEU A 100 7.25 -14.37 33.82
N THR A 101 7.22 -14.00 35.10
CA THR A 101 8.45 -13.82 35.90
C THR A 101 8.65 -15.07 36.74
N VAL A 102 9.82 -15.70 36.63
CA VAL A 102 10.09 -16.97 37.32
C VAL A 102 10.28 -16.73 38.81
N THR A 103 9.32 -17.14 39.63
CA THR A 103 9.40 -17.09 41.11
C THR A 103 9.23 -18.48 41.75
N GLY A 104 9.09 -19.50 40.91
CA GLY A 104 8.68 -20.86 41.27
C GLY A 104 8.60 -21.74 40.02
N ASN A 105 8.38 -23.03 40.22
CA ASN A 105 8.07 -23.93 39.10
C ASN A 105 6.79 -23.46 38.41
N ALA A 106 6.75 -23.53 37.09
CA ALA A 106 5.62 -23.10 36.29
C ALA A 106 5.21 -24.15 35.26
N ASP A 107 3.92 -24.25 34.99
CA ASP A 107 3.33 -25.05 33.91
C ASP A 107 2.37 -24.15 33.13
N VAL A 108 2.75 -23.77 31.91
CA VAL A 108 2.02 -22.80 31.07
C VAL A 108 1.42 -23.51 29.87
N LYS A 109 0.10 -23.45 29.73
CA LYS A 109 -0.60 -24.08 28.60
C LYS A 109 -1.37 -23.04 27.81
N VAL A 110 -1.44 -23.22 26.51
CA VAL A 110 -2.33 -22.45 25.64
C VAL A 110 -3.25 -23.37 24.86
N SER A 111 -4.52 -23.02 24.78
CA SER A 111 -5.48 -23.70 23.91
C SER A 111 -5.96 -22.77 22.79
N PHE A 112 -6.40 -23.37 21.70
CA PHE A 112 -6.91 -22.68 20.52
C PHE A 112 -8.34 -23.10 20.22
N LYS A 113 -9.10 -22.20 19.59
CA LYS A 113 -10.45 -22.48 19.08
C LYS A 113 -10.61 -21.95 17.67
N GLU A 114 -11.67 -22.38 16.99
CA GLU A 114 -12.04 -21.82 15.68
C GLU A 114 -12.27 -20.31 15.76
N ALA A 115 -11.74 -19.59 14.78
CA ALA A 115 -12.05 -18.20 14.57
C ALA A 115 -13.46 -18.07 13.97
N GLN A 116 -14.15 -16.98 14.32
CA GLN A 116 -15.45 -16.66 13.72
C GLN A 116 -15.26 -16.42 12.22
N LYS A 117 -16.23 -16.80 11.39
CA LYS A 117 -16.24 -16.44 9.97
C LYS A 117 -17.19 -15.28 9.69
N TYR A 118 -16.83 -14.47 8.70
CA TYR A 118 -17.62 -13.36 8.19
C TYR A 118 -17.74 -13.42 6.67
N THR A 119 -18.88 -13.00 6.16
CA THR A 119 -19.15 -12.94 4.71
C THR A 119 -18.55 -11.66 4.14
N ILE A 120 -17.73 -11.80 3.10
CA ILE A 120 -17.12 -10.69 2.38
C ILE A 120 -17.68 -10.64 0.96
N THR A 121 -18.35 -9.55 0.61
CA THR A 121 -18.85 -9.30 -0.75
C THR A 121 -18.12 -8.11 -1.34
N PHE A 122 -17.81 -8.20 -2.64
CA PHE A 122 -17.20 -7.13 -3.40
C PHE A 122 -17.72 -7.12 -4.84
N SER A 123 -17.85 -5.92 -5.42
CA SER A 123 -18.31 -5.73 -6.79
C SER A 123 -17.77 -4.45 -7.44
N ALA A 124 -17.73 -4.44 -8.77
CA ALA A 124 -17.58 -3.22 -9.57
C ALA A 124 -18.93 -2.51 -9.74
N ASP A 125 -18.93 -1.18 -9.71
CA ASP A 125 -20.10 -0.33 -9.95
C ASP A 125 -19.73 0.84 -10.88
N PRO A 126 -20.26 0.91 -12.12
CA PRO A 126 -21.08 -0.10 -12.77
C PRO A 126 -20.28 -1.38 -13.03
N SER A 127 -20.97 -2.50 -13.25
CA SER A 127 -20.31 -3.78 -13.55
C SER A 127 -19.51 -3.74 -14.86
N ALA A 128 -19.91 -2.91 -15.81
CA ALA A 128 -19.17 -2.68 -17.06
C ALA A 128 -17.86 -1.89 -16.85
N GLY A 129 -17.73 -1.19 -15.72
CA GLY A 129 -16.62 -0.29 -15.47
C GLY A 129 -15.29 -0.98 -15.15
N GLY A 130 -15.31 -2.28 -14.84
CA GLY A 130 -14.08 -3.03 -14.59
C GLY A 130 -14.31 -4.29 -13.78
N THR A 131 -13.21 -4.81 -13.24
CA THR A 131 -13.20 -6.00 -12.38
C THR A 131 -12.63 -5.68 -11.02
N VAL A 132 -13.01 -6.49 -10.02
CA VAL A 132 -12.46 -6.45 -8.66
C VAL A 132 -12.10 -7.87 -8.28
N THR A 133 -10.85 -8.09 -7.88
CA THR A 133 -10.35 -9.38 -7.40
C THR A 133 -9.88 -9.25 -5.96
N ALA A 134 -9.84 -10.37 -5.23
CA ALA A 134 -9.40 -10.41 -3.84
C ALA A 134 -8.48 -11.61 -3.61
N LYS A 135 -7.42 -11.42 -2.83
CA LYS A 135 -6.49 -12.47 -2.41
C LYS A 135 -6.14 -12.31 -0.94
N ARG A 136 -5.87 -13.42 -0.26
CA ARG A 136 -5.29 -13.36 1.10
C ARG A 136 -3.85 -12.85 1.04
N LYS A 137 -3.44 -12.02 2.01
CA LYS A 137 -2.07 -11.51 2.08
C LYS A 137 -1.04 -12.52 2.58
N ASP A 138 -1.46 -13.52 3.36
CA ASP A 138 -0.56 -14.50 3.96
C ASP A 138 -0.08 -15.56 2.96
N ASN A 139 -0.93 -16.00 2.03
CA ASN A 139 -0.61 -17.07 1.09
C ASN A 139 -0.98 -16.78 -0.37
N GLY A 140 -1.67 -15.68 -0.66
CA GLY A 140 -2.07 -15.31 -2.03
C GLY A 140 -3.29 -16.05 -2.58
N ASP A 141 -3.96 -16.90 -1.78
CA ASP A 141 -5.13 -17.65 -2.22
C ASP A 141 -6.25 -16.71 -2.65
N PRO A 142 -6.95 -16.99 -3.77
CA PRO A 142 -8.06 -16.18 -4.22
C PRO A 142 -9.24 -16.26 -3.26
N ILE A 143 -9.91 -15.12 -3.07
CA ILE A 143 -11.19 -15.02 -2.36
C ILE A 143 -12.23 -14.61 -3.38
N HIS A 144 -13.35 -15.35 -3.44
CA HIS A 144 -14.50 -15.01 -4.27
C HIS A 144 -15.50 -14.16 -3.48
N SER A 145 -16.25 -13.32 -4.19
CA SER A 145 -17.30 -12.49 -3.59
C SER A 145 -18.39 -13.39 -3.00
N GLY A 146 -18.81 -13.12 -1.76
CA GLY A 146 -19.73 -13.97 -1.00
C GLY A 146 -19.07 -15.04 -0.14
N SER A 147 -17.74 -15.22 -0.21
CA SER A 147 -17.03 -16.19 0.62
C SER A 147 -17.12 -15.88 2.12
N GLN A 148 -17.18 -16.93 2.93
CA GLN A 148 -16.99 -16.84 4.38
C GLN A 148 -15.50 -16.94 4.74
N VAL A 149 -14.97 -15.88 5.34
CA VAL A 149 -13.54 -15.71 5.66
C VAL A 149 -13.36 -15.61 7.17
N TYR A 150 -12.31 -16.21 7.71
CA TYR A 150 -12.01 -16.16 9.14
C TYR A 150 -11.71 -14.72 9.62
N GLU A 151 -12.14 -14.43 10.85
CA GLU A 151 -11.80 -13.22 11.59
C GLU A 151 -10.27 -13.03 11.65
N GLY A 152 -9.80 -11.82 11.40
CA GLY A 152 -8.39 -11.47 11.40
C GLY A 152 -7.64 -11.79 10.11
N THR A 153 -8.26 -12.48 9.14
CA THR A 153 -7.65 -12.64 7.81
C THR A 153 -7.42 -11.27 7.18
N GLU A 154 -6.21 -11.08 6.63
CA GLU A 154 -5.86 -9.90 5.86
C GLU A 154 -6.06 -10.15 4.37
N ILE A 155 -6.84 -9.30 3.72
CA ILE A 155 -7.24 -9.41 2.32
C ILE A 155 -6.69 -8.21 1.56
N MET A 156 -6.12 -8.46 0.38
CA MET A 156 -5.77 -7.46 -0.62
C MET A 156 -6.76 -7.54 -1.77
N PHE A 157 -7.41 -6.42 -2.07
CA PHE A 157 -8.27 -6.24 -3.23
C PHE A 157 -7.51 -5.51 -4.33
N THR A 158 -7.79 -5.87 -5.58
CA THR A 158 -7.25 -5.20 -6.77
C THR A 158 -8.40 -4.90 -7.71
N ALA A 159 -8.60 -3.63 -8.02
CA ALA A 159 -9.52 -3.20 -9.08
C ALA A 159 -8.75 -3.12 -10.40
N THR A 160 -9.40 -3.42 -11.51
CA THR A 160 -8.85 -3.24 -12.86
C THR A 160 -9.94 -2.60 -13.71
N PRO A 161 -9.79 -1.32 -14.10
CA PRO A 161 -10.76 -0.67 -14.97
C PRO A 161 -10.91 -1.36 -16.31
N SER A 162 -12.12 -1.28 -16.87
CA SER A 162 -12.41 -1.74 -18.23
C SER A 162 -11.79 -0.78 -19.25
N THR A 163 -11.24 -1.33 -20.32
CA THR A 163 -10.76 -0.57 -21.49
C THR A 163 -11.72 -0.65 -22.68
N ALA A 164 -12.94 -1.15 -22.46
CA ALA A 164 -13.96 -1.19 -23.51
C ALA A 164 -14.56 0.21 -23.71
N GLY A 165 -14.91 0.55 -24.96
CA GLY A 165 -15.41 1.88 -25.30
C GLY A 165 -14.35 2.96 -25.05
N ASP A 166 -14.75 4.06 -24.41
CA ASP A 166 -13.84 5.14 -24.00
C ASP A 166 -12.99 4.78 -22.76
N GLY A 167 -13.26 3.64 -22.13
CA GLY A 167 -12.60 3.18 -20.93
C GLY A 167 -13.21 3.76 -19.65
N TYR A 168 -12.73 3.27 -18.51
CA TYR A 168 -13.16 3.68 -17.18
C TYR A 168 -11.94 3.97 -16.31
N TYR A 169 -12.13 4.75 -15.25
CA TYR A 169 -11.13 4.90 -14.18
C TYR A 169 -11.73 4.61 -12.80
N ILE A 170 -10.86 4.34 -11.83
CA ILE A 170 -11.26 4.08 -10.44
C ILE A 170 -11.59 5.42 -9.78
N LEU A 171 -12.88 5.69 -9.56
CA LEU A 171 -13.29 6.88 -8.84
C LEU A 171 -12.98 6.74 -7.35
N ARG A 172 -13.51 5.69 -6.71
CA ARG A 172 -13.33 5.42 -5.28
C ARG A 172 -13.71 4.01 -4.86
N TRP A 173 -13.18 3.59 -3.72
CA TRP A 173 -13.64 2.41 -2.99
C TRP A 173 -14.63 2.81 -1.90
N THR A 174 -15.58 1.93 -1.62
CA THR A 174 -16.47 2.02 -0.44
C THR A 174 -16.47 0.67 0.27
N GLY A 175 -16.47 0.70 1.61
CA GLY A 175 -16.41 -0.50 2.44
C GLY A 175 -15.80 -0.17 3.80
N LYS A 176 -16.43 -0.64 4.88
CA LYS A 176 -15.99 -0.34 6.25
C LYS A 176 -14.61 -0.96 6.53
N GLY A 177 -13.67 -0.14 7.00
CA GLY A 177 -12.36 -0.59 7.44
C GLY A 177 -11.34 -0.83 6.33
N LEU A 178 -11.65 -0.41 5.08
CA LEU A 178 -10.69 -0.44 3.99
C LEU A 178 -9.56 0.57 4.17
N LYS A 179 -8.36 0.17 3.80
CA LYS A 179 -7.20 1.05 3.60
C LYS A 179 -6.87 1.07 2.10
N VAL A 180 -7.19 2.17 1.43
CA VAL A 180 -7.05 2.32 -0.03
C VAL A 180 -5.65 2.86 -0.35
N SER A 181 -4.99 2.32 -1.38
CA SER A 181 -3.70 2.85 -1.85
C SER A 181 -3.84 4.24 -2.48
N PRO A 182 -2.79 5.07 -2.49
CA PRO A 182 -2.84 6.41 -3.09
C PRO A 182 -3.27 6.43 -4.56
N ASP A 183 -2.85 5.43 -5.34
CA ASP A 183 -3.22 5.24 -6.75
C ASP A 183 -4.62 4.62 -6.94
N LYS A 184 -5.31 4.28 -5.83
CA LYS A 184 -6.62 3.62 -5.78
C LYS A 184 -6.68 2.24 -6.44
N GLN A 185 -5.57 1.69 -6.95
CA GLN A 185 -5.59 0.38 -7.63
C GLN A 185 -5.90 -0.76 -6.65
N THR A 186 -5.51 -0.58 -5.39
CA THR A 186 -5.64 -1.61 -4.35
C THR A 186 -6.31 -1.09 -3.09
N ALA A 187 -6.88 -2.02 -2.33
CA ALA A 187 -7.36 -1.75 -0.98
C ALA A 187 -7.09 -2.96 -0.08
N GLU A 188 -6.83 -2.71 1.20
CA GLU A 188 -6.61 -3.76 2.20
C GLU A 188 -7.74 -3.80 3.23
N LEU A 189 -8.10 -5.00 3.69
CA LEU A 189 -9.04 -5.24 4.77
C LEU A 189 -8.50 -6.28 5.76
N THR A 190 -8.59 -5.98 7.06
CA THR A 190 -8.53 -7.01 8.11
C THR A 190 -9.96 -7.37 8.51
N VAL A 191 -10.34 -8.64 8.31
CA VAL A 191 -11.72 -9.10 8.53
C VAL A 191 -12.12 -9.01 10.00
N LYS A 192 -13.18 -8.25 10.31
CA LYS A 192 -13.74 -8.10 11.66
C LYS A 192 -15.25 -8.29 11.75
N ASN A 193 -15.95 -8.15 10.62
CA ASN A 193 -17.40 -8.23 10.51
C ASN A 193 -17.77 -8.53 9.04
N ASN A 194 -19.03 -8.89 8.80
CA ASN A 194 -19.57 -8.94 7.43
C ASN A 194 -19.36 -7.60 6.75
N THR A 195 -18.80 -7.61 5.55
CA THR A 195 -18.40 -6.38 4.86
C THR A 195 -18.77 -6.46 3.39
N GLU A 196 -19.49 -5.43 2.92
CA GLU A 196 -19.75 -5.19 1.51
C GLU A 196 -18.78 -4.11 1.00
N ILE A 197 -18.15 -4.38 -0.14
CA ILE A 197 -17.19 -3.52 -0.79
C ILE A 197 -17.69 -3.18 -2.19
N LYS A 198 -17.67 -1.91 -2.57
CA LYS A 198 -17.95 -1.49 -3.95
C LYS A 198 -16.82 -0.61 -4.45
N VAL A 199 -16.35 -0.92 -5.65
CA VAL A 199 -15.43 -0.06 -6.40
C VAL A 199 -16.26 0.72 -7.39
N LYS A 200 -16.37 2.03 -7.17
CA LYS A 200 -17.02 2.91 -8.11
C LYS A 200 -16.05 3.23 -9.24
N PHE A 201 -16.43 2.85 -10.44
CA PHE A 201 -15.79 3.25 -11.68
C PHE A 201 -16.60 4.40 -12.29
N LEU A 202 -15.90 5.31 -12.96
CA LEU A 202 -16.53 6.32 -13.80
C LEU A 202 -16.03 6.12 -15.23
N GLU A 203 -16.97 6.17 -16.17
CA GLU A 203 -16.66 6.12 -17.60
C GLU A 203 -15.86 7.37 -17.98
N HIS A 204 -14.98 7.22 -18.96
CA HIS A 204 -14.31 8.33 -19.62
C HIS A 204 -15.30 9.06 -20.54
N LEU A 205 -16.28 9.73 -19.96
CA LEU A 205 -17.09 10.69 -20.70
C LEU A 205 -16.35 12.02 -20.67
N VAL A 206 -16.09 12.57 -21.85
CA VAL A 206 -15.54 13.92 -21.97
C VAL A 206 -16.59 14.98 -21.65
N GLU A 207 -17.86 14.61 -21.73
CA GLU A 207 -18.95 15.40 -21.18
C GLU A 207 -19.06 15.14 -19.67
N ASN A 208 -19.26 16.19 -18.87
CA ASN A 208 -19.42 16.14 -17.39
C ASN A 208 -18.14 16.04 -16.54
N VAL A 209 -16.98 16.37 -17.10
CA VAL A 209 -15.76 16.49 -16.31
C VAL A 209 -15.03 17.79 -16.62
N ASN A 210 -14.84 18.61 -15.58
CA ASN A 210 -14.14 19.87 -15.74
C ASN A 210 -12.63 19.66 -15.76
N TRP A 211 -12.00 19.94 -16.87
CA TRP A 211 -10.54 19.88 -17.00
C TRP A 211 -9.94 21.23 -17.24
N ASP A 212 -8.75 21.39 -16.67
CA ASP A 212 -7.88 22.52 -16.88
C ASP A 212 -6.51 21.98 -17.31
N ALA A 213 -6.21 22.15 -18.59
CA ALA A 213 -5.00 21.67 -19.21
C ALA A 213 -4.10 22.84 -19.56
N GLU A 214 -2.86 22.80 -19.08
CA GLU A 214 -1.85 23.83 -19.32
C GLU A 214 -0.59 23.21 -19.92
N GLY A 215 0.12 24.01 -20.71
CA GLY A 215 1.39 23.59 -21.28
C GLY A 215 1.97 24.61 -22.25
N GLN A 216 2.91 24.14 -23.07
CA GLN A 216 3.56 24.95 -24.09
C GLN A 216 3.36 24.33 -25.48
N LEU A 217 2.90 25.14 -26.43
CA LEU A 217 2.78 24.79 -27.84
C LEU A 217 3.74 25.62 -28.69
N GLU A 218 4.17 25.09 -29.82
CA GLU A 218 5.00 25.83 -30.78
C GLU A 218 4.13 26.53 -31.82
N ASP A 219 4.41 27.79 -32.10
CA ASP A 219 3.91 28.46 -33.29
C ASP A 219 4.62 27.95 -34.56
N ILE A 220 4.12 28.32 -35.74
CA ILE A 220 4.72 27.92 -37.03
C ILE A 220 6.17 28.38 -37.23
N ASN A 221 6.65 29.34 -36.42
CA ASN A 221 8.02 29.84 -36.44
C ASN A 221 8.90 29.16 -35.38
N GLY A 222 8.35 28.22 -34.60
CA GLY A 222 9.04 27.50 -33.53
C GLY A 222 9.10 28.24 -32.19
N ASN A 223 8.38 29.35 -32.02
CA ASN A 223 8.31 30.03 -30.73
C ASN A 223 7.34 29.30 -29.80
N LYS A 224 7.75 29.08 -28.55
CA LYS A 224 6.89 28.46 -27.53
C LYS A 224 5.88 29.46 -26.99
N LYS A 225 4.63 29.01 -26.84
CA LYS A 225 3.49 29.76 -26.32
C LYS A 225 2.83 28.99 -25.20
N ASP A 226 2.66 29.62 -24.04
CA ASP A 226 1.88 29.06 -22.95
C ASP A 226 0.39 29.03 -23.35
N PHE A 227 -0.31 27.94 -23.05
CA PHE A 227 -1.74 27.80 -23.33
C PHE A 227 -2.48 27.24 -22.11
N ARG A 228 -3.79 27.48 -22.08
CA ARG A 228 -4.72 26.90 -21.11
C ARG A 228 -6.03 26.50 -21.79
N LEU A 229 -6.35 25.22 -21.74
CA LEU A 229 -7.57 24.62 -22.26
C LEU A 229 -8.50 24.28 -21.10
N VAL A 230 -9.72 24.80 -21.14
CA VAL A 230 -10.74 24.51 -20.14
C VAL A 230 -11.99 23.94 -20.80
N ILE A 231 -12.39 22.76 -20.36
CA ILE A 231 -13.67 22.13 -20.73
C ILE A 231 -14.44 21.96 -19.42
N ASN A 232 -15.61 22.57 -19.26
CA ASN A 232 -16.42 22.44 -18.04
C ASN A 232 -17.95 22.45 -18.27
N ASP A 233 -18.71 22.03 -17.27
CA ASP A 233 -20.19 22.02 -17.24
C ASP A 233 -20.78 23.42 -17.06
N GLY A 234 -20.45 24.31 -18.00
CA GLY A 234 -20.85 25.71 -18.02
C GLY A 234 -20.31 26.48 -19.23
N GLY A 235 -19.32 25.91 -19.94
CA GLY A 235 -18.85 26.40 -21.23
C GLY A 235 -17.62 25.64 -21.75
N LYS A 236 -17.36 25.74 -23.06
CA LYS A 236 -16.18 25.16 -23.71
C LYS A 236 -15.29 26.31 -24.17
N TYR A 237 -14.11 26.50 -23.56
CA TYR A 237 -13.24 27.63 -23.91
C TYR A 237 -11.76 27.23 -24.04
N PHE A 238 -11.17 27.63 -25.16
CA PHE A 238 -9.72 27.58 -25.34
C PHE A 238 -9.14 28.96 -25.12
N SER A 239 -8.07 29.06 -24.33
CA SER A 239 -7.34 30.31 -24.14
C SER A 239 -5.85 30.15 -24.38
N PHE A 240 -5.26 31.13 -25.05
CA PHE A 240 -3.81 31.32 -25.09
C PHE A 240 -3.41 32.53 -24.29
N PHE A 241 -2.30 32.41 -23.57
CA PHE A 241 -1.69 33.51 -22.87
C PHE A 241 -0.34 33.80 -23.52
N ASP A 242 -0.28 34.85 -24.34
CA ASP A 242 1.00 35.37 -24.78
C ASP A 242 1.57 36.29 -23.69
N LYS A 243 2.36 35.73 -22.77
CA LYS A 243 3.03 36.49 -21.71
C LYS A 243 3.92 37.62 -22.26
N VAL A 244 4.39 37.53 -23.51
CA VAL A 244 5.25 38.55 -24.12
C VAL A 244 4.46 39.79 -24.52
N ALA A 245 3.18 39.62 -24.91
CA ALA A 245 2.31 40.70 -25.36
C ALA A 245 1.28 41.16 -24.31
N GLY A 246 1.20 40.48 -23.16
CA GLY A 246 0.21 40.79 -22.11
C GLY A 246 -1.24 40.61 -22.56
N THR A 247 -1.49 39.84 -23.62
CA THR A 247 -2.79 39.68 -24.27
C THR A 247 -3.30 38.25 -24.13
N SER A 248 -4.52 38.09 -23.61
CA SER A 248 -5.25 36.82 -23.62
C SER A 248 -6.15 36.76 -24.84
N VAL A 249 -6.07 35.67 -25.60
CA VAL A 249 -6.96 35.43 -26.75
C VAL A 249 -7.86 34.24 -26.44
N PHE A 250 -9.15 34.41 -26.72
CA PHE A 250 -10.21 33.43 -26.45
C PHE A 250 -10.78 32.92 -27.77
N ALA A 251 -10.96 31.61 -27.88
CA ALA A 251 -11.70 30.99 -28.98
C ALA A 251 -12.86 30.16 -28.43
N ASN A 252 -14.03 30.33 -29.05
CA ASN A 252 -15.16 29.44 -28.80
C ASN A 252 -14.84 28.07 -29.40
N MET A 253 -15.20 27.04 -28.66
CA MET A 253 -14.95 25.65 -29.01
C MET A 253 -16.25 24.90 -29.14
N ASP A 254 -16.29 23.95 -30.08
CA ASP A 254 -17.24 22.85 -30.01
C ASP A 254 -16.49 21.54 -29.83
N TYR A 255 -16.91 20.77 -28.83
CA TYR A 255 -16.34 19.46 -28.55
C TYR A 255 -17.29 18.39 -29.08
N ASP A 256 -16.79 17.57 -30.00
CA ASP A 256 -17.45 16.38 -30.50
C ASP A 256 -16.96 15.16 -29.72
N GLU A 257 -17.88 14.58 -28.95
CA GLU A 257 -17.66 13.41 -28.12
C GLU A 257 -17.34 12.14 -28.90
N ASN A 258 -17.80 12.02 -30.15
CA ASN A 258 -17.63 10.80 -30.94
C ASN A 258 -16.24 10.76 -31.55
N SER A 259 -15.77 11.90 -32.05
CA SER A 259 -14.44 12.04 -32.65
C SER A 259 -13.36 12.46 -31.66
N LYS A 260 -13.70 12.65 -30.38
CA LYS A 260 -12.81 13.20 -29.33
C LYS A 260 -12.06 14.44 -29.79
N THR A 261 -12.73 15.27 -30.56
CA THR A 261 -12.12 16.41 -31.25
C THR A 261 -12.77 17.70 -30.80
N VAL A 262 -11.95 18.69 -30.49
CA VAL A 262 -12.39 20.06 -30.30
C VAL A 262 -12.19 20.83 -31.60
N GLN A 263 -13.27 21.38 -32.13
CA GLN A 263 -13.29 22.28 -33.28
C GLN A 263 -13.25 23.72 -32.80
N LEU A 264 -12.32 24.51 -33.34
CA LEU A 264 -12.27 25.95 -33.11
C LEU A 264 -13.24 26.66 -34.05
N LEU A 265 -14.09 27.53 -33.50
CA LEU A 265 -15.18 28.16 -34.24
C LEU A 265 -14.81 29.57 -34.75
N ASN A 266 -15.26 29.85 -35.98
CA ASN A 266 -15.21 31.16 -36.62
C ASN A 266 -16.07 32.19 -35.84
N PRO A 267 -15.66 33.48 -35.72
CA PRO A 267 -14.50 34.15 -36.33
C PRO A 267 -13.22 34.15 -35.53
N PHE A 268 -13.20 33.49 -34.38
CA PHE A 268 -12.10 33.59 -33.42
C PHE A 268 -11.04 32.50 -33.61
N GLY A 269 -11.36 31.41 -34.29
CA GLY A 269 -10.37 30.43 -34.73
C GLY A 269 -10.87 29.46 -35.80
N LYS A 270 -9.96 28.60 -36.26
CA LYS A 270 -10.24 27.42 -37.09
C LYS A 270 -9.20 26.33 -36.79
N GLY A 271 -9.49 25.11 -37.25
CA GLY A 271 -8.67 23.94 -36.99
C GLY A 271 -9.22 23.11 -35.84
N SER A 272 -8.53 22.01 -35.55
CA SER A 272 -9.00 21.02 -34.59
C SER A 272 -7.92 20.55 -33.64
N ILE A 273 -8.34 20.17 -32.44
CA ILE A 273 -7.51 19.54 -31.42
C ILE A 273 -8.12 18.18 -31.11
N THR A 274 -7.37 17.10 -31.33
CA THR A 274 -7.85 15.73 -31.06
C THR A 274 -7.12 15.18 -29.84
N PHE A 275 -7.86 14.64 -28.87
CA PHE A 275 -7.26 13.96 -27.72
C PHE A 275 -6.86 12.54 -28.12
N ILE A 276 -5.56 12.24 -28.08
CA ILE A 276 -4.99 10.94 -28.42
C ILE A 276 -4.90 10.04 -27.19
N SER A 277 -4.68 10.60 -25.99
CA SER A 277 -4.61 9.81 -24.75
C SER A 277 -5.37 10.43 -23.58
N MET A 278 -5.84 9.55 -22.68
CA MET A 278 -6.53 9.89 -21.43
C MET A 278 -5.84 9.12 -20.27
N PRO A 279 -4.85 9.72 -19.60
CA PRO A 279 -4.09 9.12 -18.51
C PRO A 279 -4.99 8.73 -17.34
N GLN A 280 -4.61 7.62 -16.71
CA GLN A 280 -5.38 6.94 -15.68
C GLN A 280 -5.09 7.45 -14.26
N THR A 281 -4.14 8.36 -14.11
CA THR A 281 -3.66 8.89 -12.83
C THR A 281 -3.45 10.40 -12.92
N LEU A 282 -3.54 11.08 -11.77
CA LEU A 282 -3.28 12.52 -11.66
C LEU A 282 -1.94 12.83 -11.00
N PRO A 283 -1.22 13.89 -11.45
CA PRO A 283 -1.54 14.75 -12.60
C PRO A 283 -1.46 14.00 -13.94
N ALA A 284 -2.35 14.35 -14.88
CA ALA A 284 -2.56 13.58 -16.09
C ALA A 284 -1.81 14.24 -17.26
N GLU A 285 -0.92 13.51 -17.93
CA GLU A 285 -0.24 13.99 -19.13
C GLU A 285 -0.96 13.52 -20.39
N TRP A 286 -1.78 14.39 -21.00
CA TRP A 286 -2.56 14.06 -22.19
C TRP A 286 -1.72 14.22 -23.44
N GLU A 287 -1.89 13.31 -24.39
CA GLU A 287 -1.36 13.47 -25.74
C GLU A 287 -2.46 14.08 -26.61
N ILE A 288 -2.20 15.22 -27.23
CA ILE A 288 -3.13 15.90 -28.12
C ILE A 288 -2.50 16.09 -29.50
N SER A 289 -3.33 16.02 -30.55
CA SER A 289 -2.95 16.33 -31.92
C SER A 289 -3.53 17.68 -32.34
N LEU A 290 -2.69 18.55 -32.90
CA LEU A 290 -3.09 19.82 -33.48
C LEU A 290 -3.16 19.69 -34.99
N SER A 291 -4.25 20.17 -35.60
CA SER A 291 -4.38 20.25 -37.05
C SER A 291 -4.98 21.59 -37.50
N GLY A 292 -4.19 22.35 -38.25
CA GLY A 292 -4.61 23.60 -38.89
C GLY A 292 -5.05 24.69 -37.91
N VAL A 293 -4.51 24.69 -36.70
CA VAL A 293 -4.95 25.58 -35.62
C VAL A 293 -4.51 27.02 -35.90
N GLU A 294 -5.48 27.87 -36.20
CA GLU A 294 -5.31 29.32 -36.36
C GLU A 294 -6.29 30.07 -35.45
N ILE A 295 -5.81 31.08 -34.74
CA ILE A 295 -6.60 31.81 -33.74
C ILE A 295 -6.40 33.31 -33.93
N LYS A 296 -7.49 34.07 -33.92
CA LYS A 296 -7.51 35.51 -34.16
C LYS A 296 -7.74 36.26 -32.86
N GLY A 297 -6.85 37.20 -32.54
CA GLY A 297 -6.99 38.08 -31.38
C GLY A 297 -8.22 38.99 -31.47
N THR A 298 -8.94 39.14 -30.35
CA THR A 298 -10.04 40.11 -30.26
C THR A 298 -9.50 41.53 -30.42
N GLY A 299 -10.07 42.30 -31.36
CA GLY A 299 -9.64 43.67 -31.64
C GLY A 299 -8.28 43.81 -32.34
N THR A 300 -7.65 42.72 -32.77
CA THR A 300 -6.37 42.75 -33.51
C THR A 300 -6.48 42.12 -34.90
N SER A 301 -5.55 42.48 -35.78
CA SER A 301 -5.33 41.80 -37.07
C SER A 301 -4.44 40.56 -36.94
N HIS A 302 -3.94 40.28 -35.73
CA HIS A 302 -2.94 39.25 -35.51
C HIS A 302 -3.59 37.87 -35.43
N ILE A 303 -3.01 36.92 -36.19
CA ILE A 303 -3.43 35.53 -36.23
C ILE A 303 -2.27 34.68 -35.70
N LEU A 304 -2.48 34.01 -34.57
CA LEU A 304 -1.56 32.99 -34.07
C LEU A 304 -1.82 31.70 -34.86
N LYS A 305 -0.76 31.12 -35.42
CA LYS A 305 -0.80 29.82 -36.08
C LYS A 305 0.08 28.85 -35.33
N LEU A 306 -0.47 27.72 -34.93
CA LEU A 306 0.27 26.67 -34.24
C LEU A 306 0.80 25.66 -35.24
N LYS A 307 1.88 24.99 -34.85
CA LYS A 307 2.46 23.90 -35.61
C LYS A 307 1.60 22.64 -35.44
N ASP A 308 1.27 22.01 -36.55
CA ASP A 308 0.57 20.72 -36.55
C ASP A 308 1.44 19.62 -35.93
N GLY A 309 0.79 18.64 -35.32
CA GLY A 309 1.44 17.47 -34.75
C GLY A 309 0.99 17.16 -33.33
N THR A 310 1.69 16.20 -32.73
CA THR A 310 1.32 15.62 -31.44
C THR A 310 2.18 16.17 -30.32
N VAL A 311 1.55 16.56 -29.22
CA VAL A 311 2.19 17.18 -28.06
C VAL A 311 1.61 16.64 -26.75
N LYS A 312 2.41 16.70 -25.69
CA LYS A 312 2.01 16.30 -24.34
C LYS A 312 1.65 17.52 -23.51
N VAL A 313 0.55 17.45 -22.79
CA VAL A 313 0.00 18.56 -22.01
C VAL A 313 -0.37 18.11 -20.61
N ASN A 314 -0.12 18.96 -19.62
CA ASN A 314 -0.42 18.64 -18.23
C ASN A 314 -1.85 19.02 -17.93
N VAL A 315 -2.61 18.07 -17.38
CA VAL A 315 -4.04 18.21 -17.12
C VAL A 315 -4.31 18.00 -15.64
N THR A 316 -5.08 18.93 -15.09
CA THR A 316 -5.65 18.84 -13.76
C THR A 316 -7.17 18.70 -13.88
N PHE A 317 -7.75 17.84 -13.04
CA PHE A 317 -9.20 17.82 -12.87
C PHE A 317 -9.56 18.93 -11.89
N SER A 318 -10.56 19.73 -12.23
CA SER A 318 -11.13 20.70 -11.32
C SER A 318 -12.46 20.19 -10.80
N ASP A 319 -12.65 20.23 -9.49
CA ASP A 319 -13.85 19.77 -8.79
C ASP A 319 -14.97 20.82 -8.80
N ASN A 320 -15.25 21.40 -9.97
CA ASN A 320 -16.32 22.38 -10.16
C ASN A 320 -16.09 23.77 -9.49
N THR A 321 -14.86 24.14 -9.15
CA THR A 321 -14.53 25.48 -8.60
C THR A 321 -13.72 26.40 -9.52
N ILE A 322 -13.79 26.23 -10.85
CA ILE A 322 -13.18 27.21 -11.76
C ILE A 322 -14.13 28.40 -11.91
N ARG A 323 -13.71 29.56 -11.39
CA ARG A 323 -14.32 30.87 -11.62
C ARG A 323 -13.87 31.48 -12.93
#